data_AF-A0A0Q8PIR1-F1
#
_entry.id   AF-A0A0Q8PIR1-F1
#
_cell.length_a   1.000
_cell.length_b   1.000
_cell.length_c   1.000
_cell.angle_alpha   90.00
_cell.angle_beta   90.00
_cell.angle_gamma   90.00
#
_symmetry.space_group_name_H-M   'P 1'
#
loop_
_entity.id
_entity.type
_entity.pdbx_description
1 polymer ?
#
loop_
_entity_poly.entity_id
_entity_poly.type
_entity_poly.pdbx_seq_one_letter_code
_entity_poly.pdbx_strand_id
1 'polypeptide(L)'
;MPDKVPTAKALAWPLFDAVVASAPLRGLNPWEGGRFVPDLDTLRTLLGVPLHLNAPTRSGVPALALDVWVAYELRRVGFDPDAVWPRAQPPRVIARDVLEFVRGVTPAATRNQLLERLQKGSGPGNVGGASANILGKNYLKQVDVILSGWQTGPELLVSTKRMDSSFGKNAANRVEESYGDAKNLALRHPMAAMGFLYSMRSTAYTEERRQFDWIVDLLGKLGREEDAYDACCLVVPEWDGAGPSDGGGDVEAPAPIEPDDVELEELGAETSRDAIESVIASLPKVDLRRDLVPDHLTPEAFFTTMVNHVLDSTPITMHESARHLRSAGR
;
A
#
# COMPACT_ATOMS: atom_id res chain seq x y z
N MET A 1 -31.18 5.08 -15.95
CA MET A 1 -30.41 3.83 -15.75
C MET A 1 -30.57 3.45 -14.29
N PRO A 2 -30.54 2.16 -13.90
CA PRO A 2 -30.51 1.82 -12.47
C PRO A 2 -29.22 2.39 -11.87
N ASP A 3 -29.32 3.03 -10.71
CA ASP A 3 -28.17 3.59 -10.01
C ASP A 3 -27.20 2.46 -9.65
N LYS A 4 -25.99 2.52 -10.19
CA LYS A 4 -24.95 1.51 -9.94
C LYS A 4 -24.53 1.63 -8.48
N VAL A 5 -24.78 0.58 -7.70
CA VAL A 5 -24.32 0.50 -6.30
C VAL A 5 -22.80 0.70 -6.27
N PRO A 6 -22.27 1.66 -5.48
CA PRO A 6 -20.83 1.90 -5.41
C PRO A 6 -20.07 0.66 -4.94
N THR A 7 -18.89 0.40 -5.53
CA THR A 7 -18.01 -0.67 -5.03
C THR A 7 -17.46 -0.35 -3.64
N ALA A 8 -17.03 -1.39 -2.91
CA ALA A 8 -16.41 -1.22 -1.60
C ALA A 8 -15.15 -0.33 -1.65
N LYS A 9 -14.36 -0.40 -2.74
CA LYS A 9 -13.23 0.52 -2.97
C LYS A 9 -13.70 1.99 -3.09
N ALA A 10 -14.74 2.25 -3.87
CA ALA A 10 -15.30 3.59 -4.06
C ALA A 10 -15.88 4.20 -2.76
N LEU A 11 -16.41 3.36 -1.85
CA LEU A 11 -16.85 3.78 -0.51
C LEU A 11 -15.69 3.99 0.48
N ALA A 12 -14.61 3.23 0.35
CA ALA A 12 -13.47 3.30 1.26
C ALA A 12 -12.54 4.50 0.98
N TRP A 13 -12.32 4.86 -0.29
CA TRP A 13 -11.40 5.94 -0.68
C TRP A 13 -11.66 7.29 0.01
N PRO A 14 -12.91 7.82 0.08
CA PRO A 14 -13.17 9.08 0.78
C PRO A 14 -12.83 9.03 2.28
N LEU A 15 -13.00 7.86 2.92
CA LEU A 15 -12.64 7.65 4.33
C LEU A 15 -11.13 7.59 4.49
N PHE A 16 -10.44 6.81 3.65
CA PHE A 16 -8.97 6.72 3.63
C PHE A 16 -8.29 8.07 3.38
N ASP A 17 -8.76 8.84 2.40
CA ASP A 17 -8.24 10.17 2.09
C ASP A 17 -8.41 11.13 3.27
N ALA A 18 -9.57 11.12 3.93
CA ALA A 18 -9.83 11.99 5.08
C ALA A 18 -9.04 11.58 6.33
N VAL A 19 -8.83 10.29 6.59
CA VAL A 19 -7.92 9.82 7.65
C VAL A 19 -6.48 10.28 7.38
N VAL A 20 -5.97 10.06 6.16
CA VAL A 20 -4.61 10.47 5.79
C VAL A 20 -4.45 11.99 5.70
N ALA A 21 -5.50 12.75 5.35
CA ALA A 21 -5.48 14.21 5.34
C ALA A 21 -5.49 14.83 6.76
N SER A 22 -6.13 14.17 7.72
CA SER A 22 -6.26 14.63 9.12
C SER A 22 -5.20 14.05 10.07
N ALA A 23 -4.41 13.08 9.60
CA ALA A 23 -3.34 12.41 10.34
C ALA A 23 -2.36 13.39 11.03
N PRO A 24 -2.23 13.38 12.37
CA PRO A 24 -1.43 14.36 13.11
C PRO A 24 0.06 14.39 12.74
N LEU A 25 0.64 13.24 12.39
CA LEU A 25 2.08 13.13 12.09
C LEU A 25 2.42 13.38 10.61
N ARG A 26 1.42 13.73 9.77
CA ARG A 26 1.56 13.91 8.31
C ARG A 26 2.66 14.90 7.92
N GLY A 27 2.81 15.98 8.68
CA GLY A 27 3.78 17.05 8.44
C GLY A 27 5.05 16.97 9.28
N LEU A 28 5.23 15.90 10.06
CA LEU A 28 6.34 15.74 11.00
C LEU A 28 7.38 14.77 10.46
N ASN A 29 8.66 15.08 10.69
CA ASN A 29 9.78 14.22 10.30
C ASN A 29 9.62 12.82 10.95
N PRO A 30 9.59 11.73 10.18
CA PRO A 30 9.49 10.38 10.74
C PRO A 30 10.83 9.83 11.24
N TRP A 31 11.94 10.56 11.18
CA TRP A 31 13.24 10.09 11.66
C TRP A 31 13.56 10.56 13.09
N GLU A 32 13.87 9.62 13.97
CA GLU A 32 14.38 9.87 15.32
C GLU A 32 15.57 8.96 15.63
N GLY A 33 16.71 9.55 16.03
CA GLY A 33 17.93 8.80 16.36
C GLY A 33 18.43 7.88 15.23
N GLY A 34 18.23 8.28 13.97
CA GLY A 34 18.56 7.49 12.78
C GLY A 34 17.65 6.30 12.50
N ARG A 35 16.52 6.16 13.20
CA ARG A 35 15.48 5.15 12.95
C ARG A 35 14.19 5.80 12.46
N PHE A 36 13.42 5.05 11.67
CA PHE A 36 12.10 5.48 11.23
C PHE A 36 11.05 5.22 12.31
N VAL A 37 10.15 6.18 12.53
CA VAL A 37 9.04 6.17 13.50
C VAL A 37 7.70 6.27 12.73
N PRO A 38 7.05 5.12 12.49
CA PRO A 38 5.78 5.06 11.77
C PRO A 38 4.62 5.63 12.59
N ASP A 39 3.67 6.24 11.91
CA ASP A 39 2.40 6.69 12.47
C ASP A 39 1.43 5.51 12.58
N LEU A 40 1.64 4.73 13.66
CA LEU A 40 0.82 3.58 13.98
C LEU A 40 -0.60 3.94 14.40
N ASP A 41 -0.88 5.19 14.78
CA ASP A 41 -2.24 5.62 15.13
C ASP A 41 -3.07 5.84 13.87
N THR A 42 -2.49 6.47 12.83
CA THR A 42 -3.10 6.53 11.49
C THR A 42 -3.35 5.13 10.93
N LEU A 43 -2.41 4.18 11.09
CA LEU A 43 -2.63 2.78 10.70
C LEU A 43 -3.85 2.15 11.41
N ARG A 44 -3.99 2.33 12.73
CA ARG A 44 -5.15 1.82 13.50
C ARG A 44 -6.46 2.37 12.95
N THR A 45 -6.53 3.67 12.66
CA THR A 45 -7.74 4.30 12.08
C THR A 45 -8.04 3.77 10.67
N LEU A 46 -7.02 3.63 9.81
CA LEU A 46 -7.19 3.05 8.46
C LEU A 46 -7.71 1.61 8.51
N LEU A 47 -7.23 0.79 9.45
CA LEU A 47 -7.69 -0.59 9.63
C LEU A 47 -9.15 -0.70 10.13
N GLY A 48 -9.69 0.35 10.76
CA GLY A 48 -11.09 0.44 11.16
C GLY A 48 -12.08 0.61 9.99
N VAL A 49 -11.64 1.22 8.87
CA VAL A 49 -12.47 1.45 7.67
C VAL A 49 -13.06 0.16 7.06
N PRO A 50 -12.28 -0.90 6.73
CA PRO A 50 -12.84 -2.14 6.20
C PRO A 50 -13.78 -2.85 7.19
N LEU A 51 -13.60 -2.66 8.50
CA LEU A 51 -14.49 -3.20 9.53
C LEU A 51 -15.83 -2.46 9.54
N HIS A 52 -15.80 -1.12 9.50
CA HIS A 52 -17.00 -0.28 9.40
C HIS A 52 -17.84 -0.60 8.15
N LEU A 53 -17.18 -0.77 7.00
CA LEU A 53 -17.83 -1.11 5.74
C LEU A 53 -18.26 -2.58 5.63
N ASN A 54 -17.90 -3.43 6.60
CA ASN A 54 -18.02 -4.89 6.53
C ASN A 54 -17.47 -5.46 5.20
N ALA A 55 -16.36 -4.89 4.73
CA ALA A 55 -15.83 -5.15 3.40
C ALA A 55 -15.22 -6.56 3.35
N PRO A 56 -15.72 -7.49 2.51
CA PRO A 56 -15.20 -8.86 2.47
C PRO A 56 -13.75 -8.89 1.97
N THR A 57 -13.00 -9.91 2.36
CA THR A 57 -11.57 -10.05 2.01
C THR A 57 -11.33 -9.93 0.49
N ARG A 58 -12.22 -10.53 -0.32
CA ARG A 58 -12.19 -10.49 -1.79
C ARG A 58 -12.41 -9.10 -2.41
N SER A 59 -12.83 -8.10 -1.64
CA SER A 59 -12.97 -6.71 -2.14
C SER A 59 -11.65 -5.97 -2.29
N GLY A 60 -10.55 -6.50 -1.73
CA GLY A 60 -9.25 -5.83 -1.66
C GLY A 60 -9.16 -4.72 -0.61
N VAL A 61 -10.28 -4.12 -0.18
CA VAL A 61 -10.31 -3.00 0.79
C VAL A 61 -9.56 -3.30 2.10
N PRO A 62 -9.62 -4.51 2.69
CA PRO A 62 -8.85 -4.81 3.89
C PRO A 62 -7.31 -4.72 3.72
N ALA A 63 -6.80 -5.05 2.52
CA ALA A 63 -5.38 -4.89 2.18
C ALA A 63 -5.06 -3.45 1.77
N LEU A 64 -5.96 -2.79 1.02
CA LEU A 64 -5.83 -1.39 0.60
C LEU A 64 -5.58 -0.41 1.75
N ALA A 65 -6.11 -0.69 2.95
CA ALA A 65 -5.80 0.09 4.15
C ALA A 65 -4.29 0.11 4.51
N LEU A 66 -3.58 -0.98 4.22
CA LEU A 66 -2.13 -1.10 4.39
C LEU A 66 -1.40 -0.34 3.27
N ASP A 67 -1.85 -0.48 2.02
CA ASP A 67 -1.25 0.19 0.85
C ASP A 67 -1.29 1.71 1.02
N VAL A 68 -2.45 2.23 1.44
CA VAL A 68 -2.67 3.65 1.76
C VAL A 68 -1.72 4.10 2.87
N TRP A 69 -1.54 3.30 3.92
CA TRP A 69 -0.64 3.64 5.02
C TRP A 69 0.83 3.64 4.59
N VAL A 70 1.32 2.62 3.88
CA VAL A 70 2.71 2.57 3.39
C VAL A 70 2.97 3.73 2.42
N ALA A 71 2.06 4.01 1.49
CA ALA A 71 2.17 5.16 0.59
C ALA A 71 2.11 6.52 1.34
N TYR A 72 1.43 6.60 2.48
CA TYR A 72 1.45 7.76 3.36
C TYR A 72 2.80 7.92 4.09
N GLU A 73 3.37 6.84 4.65
CA GLU A 73 4.68 6.86 5.31
C GLU A 73 5.81 7.22 4.34
N LEU A 74 5.77 6.70 3.11
CA LEU A 74 6.72 7.07 2.06
C LEU A 74 6.62 8.56 1.67
N ARG A 75 5.46 9.21 1.84
CA ARG A 75 5.34 10.66 1.67
C ARG A 75 5.81 11.43 2.90
N ARG A 76 5.54 10.94 4.13
CA ARG A 76 6.10 11.51 5.37
C ARG A 76 7.62 11.56 5.33
N VAL A 77 8.26 10.54 4.75
CA VAL A 77 9.72 10.49 4.63
C VAL A 77 10.31 11.50 3.65
N GLY A 78 9.48 12.18 2.85
CA GLY A 78 9.90 13.22 1.91
C GLY A 78 10.11 12.74 0.47
N PHE A 79 9.67 11.54 0.09
CA PHE A 79 9.57 11.18 -1.32
C PHE A 79 8.45 11.97 -2.02
N ASP A 80 8.60 12.13 -3.33
CA ASP A 80 7.68 12.89 -4.17
C ASP A 80 6.25 12.30 -4.11
N PRO A 81 5.23 13.08 -3.68
CA PRO A 81 3.87 12.61 -3.51
C PRO A 81 3.21 12.00 -4.74
N ASP A 82 3.65 12.38 -5.96
CA ASP A 82 3.13 11.90 -7.23
C ASP A 82 3.95 10.76 -7.85
N ALA A 83 5.20 10.56 -7.40
CA ALA A 83 6.01 9.38 -7.72
C ALA A 83 5.69 8.17 -6.82
N VAL A 84 5.12 8.40 -5.63
CA VAL A 84 4.61 7.36 -4.74
C VAL A 84 3.17 6.98 -5.12
N TRP A 85 2.92 5.71 -5.41
CA TRP A 85 1.59 5.15 -5.70
C TRP A 85 1.16 4.14 -4.63
N PRO A 86 -0.15 4.02 -4.31
CA PRO A 86 -1.27 4.81 -4.82
C PRO A 86 -1.21 6.27 -4.34
N ARG A 87 -1.46 7.22 -5.26
CA ARG A 87 -1.39 8.67 -5.00
C ARG A 87 -2.38 9.11 -3.92
N ALA A 88 -2.04 10.19 -3.22
CA ALA A 88 -2.91 10.79 -2.19
C ALA A 88 -4.17 11.47 -2.77
N GLN A 89 -4.32 11.52 -4.09
CA GLN A 89 -5.50 12.02 -4.82
C GLN A 89 -5.64 11.25 -6.15
N PRO A 90 -6.85 11.09 -6.72
CA PRO A 90 -7.04 10.51 -8.04
C PRO A 90 -6.34 11.28 -9.18
N PRO A 91 -5.93 10.61 -10.27
CA PRO A 91 -5.87 9.16 -10.43
C PRO A 91 -4.77 8.55 -9.55
N ARG A 92 -5.04 7.39 -8.90
CA ARG A 92 -4.09 6.78 -7.94
C ARG A 92 -2.80 6.28 -8.57
N VAL A 93 -2.86 5.75 -9.80
CA VAL A 93 -1.69 5.21 -10.51
C VAL A 93 -1.51 5.96 -11.82
N ILE A 94 -0.50 6.83 -11.88
CA ILE A 94 -0.10 7.56 -13.09
C ILE A 94 1.35 8.03 -12.99
N ALA A 95 2.07 8.02 -14.10
CA ALA A 95 3.42 8.60 -14.17
C ALA A 95 3.42 10.08 -13.76
N ARG A 96 4.32 10.46 -12.83
CA ARG A 96 4.48 11.85 -12.39
C ARG A 96 4.69 12.80 -13.57
N ASP A 97 5.51 12.40 -14.53
CA ASP A 97 5.88 13.20 -15.70
C ASP A 97 4.66 13.53 -16.59
N VAL A 98 3.63 12.65 -16.61
CA VAL A 98 2.34 12.91 -17.28
C VAL A 98 1.53 13.97 -16.52
N LEU A 99 1.52 13.92 -15.19
CA LEU A 99 0.87 14.95 -14.37
C LEU A 99 1.57 16.30 -14.48
N GLU A 100 2.89 16.33 -14.49
CA GLU A 100 3.68 17.55 -14.70
C GLU A 100 3.38 18.18 -16.07
N PHE A 101 3.41 17.37 -17.14
CA PHE A 101 3.03 17.80 -18.48
C PHE A 101 1.63 18.41 -18.50
N VAL A 102 0.63 17.72 -17.94
CA VAL A 102 -0.76 18.20 -17.89
C VAL A 102 -0.88 19.48 -17.06
N ARG A 103 -0.21 19.58 -15.92
CA ARG A 103 -0.20 20.79 -15.07
C ARG A 103 0.37 22.02 -15.79
N GLY A 104 1.34 21.81 -16.68
CA GLY A 104 1.94 22.83 -17.55
C GLY A 104 1.04 23.30 -18.71
N VAL A 105 -0.06 22.60 -19.02
CA VAL A 105 -0.95 22.98 -20.13
C VAL A 105 -1.67 24.30 -19.84
N THR A 106 -1.64 25.20 -20.83
CA THR A 106 -2.42 26.44 -20.87
C THR A 106 -3.33 26.47 -22.10
N PRO A 107 -4.56 27.03 -22.02
CA PRO A 107 -5.16 27.72 -20.86
C PRO A 107 -5.64 26.74 -19.77
N ALA A 108 -5.91 27.29 -18.58
CA ALA A 108 -6.34 26.50 -17.41
C ALA A 108 -7.60 25.65 -17.66
N ALA A 109 -8.52 26.09 -18.53
CA ALA A 109 -9.69 25.32 -18.93
C ALA A 109 -9.30 23.98 -19.62
N THR A 110 -8.31 24.01 -20.51
CA THR A 110 -7.80 22.81 -21.21
C THR A 110 -7.11 21.86 -20.25
N ARG A 111 -6.26 22.37 -19.35
CA ARG A 111 -5.67 21.58 -18.26
C ARG A 111 -6.73 20.88 -17.42
N ASN A 112 -7.74 21.61 -16.97
CA ASN A 112 -8.79 21.05 -16.11
C ASN A 112 -9.57 19.94 -16.82
N GLN A 113 -9.88 20.11 -18.12
CA GLN A 113 -10.50 19.06 -18.94
C GLN A 113 -9.60 17.82 -19.10
N LEU A 114 -8.28 17.99 -19.20
CA LEU A 114 -7.33 16.86 -19.26
C LEU A 114 -7.26 16.12 -17.91
N LEU A 115 -7.17 16.84 -16.80
CA LEU A 115 -7.19 16.24 -15.45
C LEU A 115 -8.50 15.48 -15.19
N GLU A 116 -9.64 16.05 -15.55
CA GLU A 116 -10.94 15.39 -15.42
C GLU A 116 -11.03 14.08 -16.24
N ARG A 117 -10.46 14.07 -17.46
CA ARG A 117 -10.40 12.85 -18.29
C ARG A 117 -9.52 11.77 -17.69
N LEU A 118 -8.37 12.14 -17.13
CA LEU A 118 -7.45 11.23 -16.44
C LEU A 118 -8.08 10.64 -15.17
N GLN A 119 -8.74 11.47 -14.36
CA GLN A 119 -9.43 11.03 -13.15
C GLN A 119 -10.60 10.08 -13.44
N LYS A 120 -11.28 10.26 -14.58
CA LYS A 120 -12.37 9.37 -15.02
C LYS A 120 -11.90 8.11 -15.75
N GLY A 121 -10.58 7.87 -15.89
CA GLY A 121 -10.04 6.77 -16.69
C GLY A 121 -10.41 6.83 -18.18
N SER A 122 -10.87 7.99 -18.66
CA SER A 122 -11.49 8.19 -19.98
C SER A 122 -10.51 8.73 -21.04
N GLY A 123 -9.21 8.67 -20.74
CA GLY A 123 -8.15 9.07 -21.65
C GLY A 123 -7.82 7.99 -22.69
N PRO A 124 -7.28 8.36 -23.86
CA PRO A 124 -6.74 7.38 -24.81
C PRO A 124 -5.65 6.54 -24.15
N GLY A 125 -5.69 5.22 -24.34
CA GLY A 125 -4.68 4.29 -23.80
C GLY A 125 -4.79 4.00 -22.30
N ASN A 126 -5.95 4.24 -21.67
CA ASN A 126 -6.23 3.92 -20.26
C ASN A 126 -5.19 4.47 -19.25
N VAL A 127 -4.58 5.61 -19.57
CA VAL A 127 -3.54 6.25 -18.75
C VAL A 127 -4.17 6.83 -17.47
N GLY A 128 -4.05 6.12 -16.35
CA GLY A 128 -4.64 6.48 -15.06
C GLY A 128 -5.46 5.34 -14.46
N GLY A 129 -4.78 4.35 -13.88
CA GLY A 129 -5.40 3.14 -13.33
C GLY A 129 -5.66 3.19 -11.83
N ALA A 130 -6.42 2.20 -11.35
CA ALA A 130 -6.56 1.84 -9.94
C ALA A 130 -5.41 0.95 -9.43
N SER A 131 -4.76 0.22 -10.33
CA SER A 131 -3.79 -0.85 -10.03
C SER A 131 -2.49 -0.64 -10.81
N ALA A 132 -1.35 -0.88 -10.15
CA ALA A 132 -0.03 -0.57 -10.69
C ALA A 132 0.70 -1.82 -11.21
N ASN A 133 0.56 -2.06 -12.53
CA ASN A 133 1.11 -3.22 -13.21
C ASN A 133 2.56 -2.95 -13.65
N ILE A 134 3.51 -3.68 -13.07
CA ILE A 134 4.94 -3.63 -13.39
C ILE A 134 5.37 -4.94 -14.04
N LEU A 135 6.13 -4.84 -15.14
CA LEU A 135 6.72 -6.01 -15.78
C LEU A 135 7.83 -6.57 -14.89
N GLY A 136 7.67 -7.82 -14.44
CA GLY A 136 8.75 -8.60 -13.82
C GLY A 136 9.61 -9.32 -14.86
N LYS A 137 10.36 -10.34 -14.43
CA LYS A 137 11.22 -11.15 -15.28
C LYS A 137 10.42 -12.00 -16.25
N ASN A 138 9.33 -12.62 -15.77
CA ASN A 138 8.57 -13.63 -16.48
C ASN A 138 7.14 -13.17 -16.82
N TYR A 139 6.52 -12.35 -15.96
CA TYR A 139 5.13 -11.90 -16.12
C TYR A 139 4.90 -10.51 -15.49
N LEU A 140 3.82 -9.85 -15.90
CA LEU A 140 3.31 -8.62 -15.28
C LEU A 140 2.80 -8.91 -13.86
N LYS A 141 3.19 -8.07 -12.91
CA LYS A 141 2.78 -8.14 -11.52
C LYS A 141 2.11 -6.82 -11.13
N GLN A 142 0.89 -6.91 -10.59
CA GLN A 142 0.32 -5.81 -9.82
C GLN A 142 1.12 -5.66 -8.52
N VAL A 143 1.70 -4.49 -8.30
CA VAL A 143 2.42 -4.14 -7.07
C VAL A 143 1.59 -3.12 -6.31
N ASP A 144 1.44 -3.32 -5.01
CA ASP A 144 0.45 -2.62 -4.20
C ASP A 144 0.91 -1.20 -3.82
N VAL A 145 2.21 -1.01 -3.56
CA VAL A 145 2.83 0.32 -3.33
C VAL A 145 4.14 0.44 -4.10
N ILE A 146 4.33 1.58 -4.77
CA ILE A 146 5.48 1.83 -5.67
C ILE A 146 6.07 3.23 -5.42
N LEU A 147 7.39 3.35 -5.52
CA LEU A 147 8.07 4.60 -5.88
C LEU A 147 8.69 4.43 -7.27
N SER A 148 8.35 5.30 -8.22
CA SER A 148 8.86 5.23 -9.60
C SER A 148 8.85 6.59 -10.31
N GLY A 149 9.83 6.82 -11.19
CA GLY A 149 9.89 8.00 -12.06
C GLY A 149 10.54 7.69 -13.40
N TRP A 150 10.32 8.54 -14.42
CA TRP A 150 10.87 8.32 -15.77
C TRP A 150 12.40 8.15 -15.81
N GLN A 151 13.12 8.86 -14.96
CA GLN A 151 14.59 8.88 -14.94
C GLN A 151 15.21 7.70 -14.19
N THR A 152 14.47 7.11 -13.26
CA THR A 152 14.96 6.10 -12.30
C THR A 152 14.36 4.71 -12.56
N GLY A 153 13.20 4.63 -13.21
CA GLY A 153 12.39 3.42 -13.23
C GLY A 153 11.74 3.17 -11.86
N PRO A 154 11.33 1.92 -11.56
CA PRO A 154 10.98 1.53 -10.20
C PRO A 154 12.18 1.66 -9.26
N GLU A 155 11.97 2.28 -8.10
CA GLU A 155 12.99 2.49 -7.06
C GLU A 155 12.64 1.74 -5.77
N LEU A 156 11.35 1.54 -5.52
CA LEU A 156 10.83 0.73 -4.44
C LEU A 156 9.54 0.04 -4.90
N LEU A 157 9.43 -1.25 -4.63
CA LEU A 157 8.26 -2.09 -4.88
C LEU A 157 7.88 -2.78 -3.58
N VAL A 158 6.68 -2.52 -3.06
CA VAL A 158 6.16 -3.15 -1.86
C VAL A 158 4.89 -3.92 -2.21
N SER A 159 4.90 -5.21 -1.91
CA SER A 159 3.70 -6.05 -1.91
C SER A 159 3.09 -6.12 -0.53
N THR A 160 1.77 -6.03 -0.44
CA THR A 160 1.04 -6.20 0.83
C THR A 160 0.14 -7.44 0.77
N LYS A 161 -0.04 -8.09 1.91
CA LYS A 161 -0.99 -9.20 2.07
C LYS A 161 -1.67 -9.10 3.43
N ARG A 162 -2.95 -9.46 3.48
CA ARG A 162 -3.73 -9.50 4.73
C ARG A 162 -4.45 -10.84 4.88
N MET A 163 -4.51 -11.33 6.12
CA MET A 163 -5.18 -12.57 6.49
C MET A 163 -5.87 -12.40 7.85
N ASP A 164 -7.20 -12.42 7.86
CA ASP A 164 -8.02 -12.23 9.06
C ASP A 164 -8.68 -13.53 9.58
N SER A 165 -8.63 -14.61 8.79
CA SER A 165 -9.15 -15.94 9.10
C SER A 165 -8.56 -17.02 8.19
N SER A 166 -8.95 -18.29 8.41
CA SER A 166 -8.59 -19.45 7.57
C SER A 166 -7.07 -19.61 7.40
N PHE A 167 -6.32 -19.51 8.50
CA PHE A 167 -4.87 -19.35 8.49
C PHE A 167 -4.18 -20.60 7.93
N GLY A 168 -4.43 -21.77 8.51
CA GLY A 168 -3.79 -23.02 8.12
C GLY A 168 -4.12 -23.55 6.72
N LYS A 169 -5.22 -23.11 6.10
CA LYS A 169 -5.58 -23.49 4.73
C LYS A 169 -4.83 -22.69 3.66
N ASN A 170 -4.55 -21.43 3.93
CA ASN A 170 -4.07 -20.47 2.93
C ASN A 170 -2.60 -20.08 3.10
N ALA A 171 -1.99 -20.34 4.26
CA ALA A 171 -0.65 -19.86 4.59
C ALA A 171 0.44 -20.38 3.63
N ALA A 172 0.45 -21.68 3.30
CA ALA A 172 1.48 -22.26 2.43
C ALA A 172 1.47 -21.66 1.02
N ASN A 173 0.30 -21.68 0.36
CA ASN A 173 0.14 -21.13 -0.98
C ASN A 173 0.48 -19.63 -1.03
N ARG A 174 0.14 -18.85 0.01
CA ARG A 174 0.48 -17.42 0.06
C ARG A 174 1.95 -17.16 0.28
N VAL A 175 2.65 -17.99 1.04
CA VAL A 175 4.12 -17.89 1.16
C VAL A 175 4.78 -18.23 -0.18
N GLU A 176 4.35 -19.32 -0.84
CA GLU A 176 4.86 -19.71 -2.16
C GLU A 176 4.62 -18.62 -3.23
N GLU A 177 3.42 -18.03 -3.26
CA GLU A 177 3.11 -16.86 -4.10
C GLU A 177 4.10 -15.71 -3.84
N SER A 178 4.36 -15.39 -2.58
CA SER A 178 5.26 -14.30 -2.18
C SER A 178 6.71 -14.55 -2.60
N TYR A 179 7.18 -15.81 -2.56
CA TYR A 179 8.48 -16.20 -3.10
C TYR A 179 8.54 -16.03 -4.64
N GLY A 180 7.49 -16.48 -5.34
CA GLY A 180 7.37 -16.33 -6.80
C GLY A 180 7.38 -14.86 -7.23
N ASP A 181 6.62 -14.03 -6.52
CA ASP A 181 6.56 -12.57 -6.71
C ASP A 181 7.93 -11.91 -6.50
N ALA A 182 8.62 -12.24 -5.39
CA ALA A 182 9.95 -11.73 -5.08
C ALA A 182 10.94 -12.02 -6.21
N LYS A 183 11.07 -13.28 -6.64
CA LYS A 183 11.97 -13.66 -7.75
C LYS A 183 11.55 -13.02 -9.08
N ASN A 184 10.25 -12.84 -9.34
CA ASN A 184 9.78 -12.20 -10.56
C ASN A 184 10.14 -10.70 -10.60
N LEU A 185 10.04 -9.98 -9.49
CA LEU A 185 10.37 -8.56 -9.41
C LEU A 185 11.88 -8.31 -9.28
N ALA A 186 12.55 -8.93 -8.30
CA ALA A 186 13.95 -8.67 -7.97
C ALA A 186 14.90 -8.97 -9.15
N LEU A 187 14.65 -10.05 -9.90
CA LEU A 187 15.46 -10.41 -11.08
C LEU A 187 15.23 -9.51 -12.30
N ARG A 188 14.25 -8.60 -12.26
CA ARG A 188 14.01 -7.59 -13.29
C ARG A 188 14.43 -6.19 -12.85
N HIS A 189 14.27 -5.87 -11.56
CA HIS A 189 14.54 -4.56 -10.96
C HIS A 189 15.55 -4.68 -9.80
N PRO A 190 16.79 -5.16 -10.03
CA PRO A 190 17.74 -5.49 -8.96
C PRO A 190 18.32 -4.29 -8.20
N MET A 191 17.97 -3.06 -8.61
CA MET A 191 18.38 -1.80 -7.96
C MET A 191 17.24 -1.16 -7.13
N ALA A 192 16.04 -1.74 -7.19
CA ALA A 192 14.87 -1.25 -6.48
C ALA A 192 14.73 -1.98 -5.15
N ALA A 193 14.35 -1.25 -4.10
CA ALA A 193 14.10 -1.83 -2.79
C ALA A 193 12.84 -2.71 -2.84
N MET A 194 12.97 -4.00 -2.53
CA MET A 194 11.90 -4.99 -2.52
C MET A 194 11.35 -5.16 -1.09
N GLY A 195 10.09 -4.81 -0.85
CA GLY A 195 9.47 -4.96 0.47
C GLY A 195 8.23 -5.84 0.48
N PHE A 196 8.03 -6.56 1.59
CA PHE A 196 6.83 -7.38 1.80
C PHE A 196 6.17 -7.07 3.14
N LEU A 197 4.93 -6.56 3.12
CA LEU A 197 4.16 -6.30 4.33
C LEU A 197 3.04 -7.33 4.50
N TYR A 198 3.09 -8.06 5.61
CA TYR A 198 2.09 -9.04 5.99
C TYR A 198 1.26 -8.56 7.18
N SER A 199 -0.06 -8.56 7.06
CA SER A 199 -0.98 -8.31 8.16
C SER A 199 -1.74 -9.57 8.53
N MET A 200 -1.66 -10.00 9.78
CA MET A 200 -2.33 -11.21 10.27
C MET A 200 -3.05 -10.92 11.59
N ARG A 201 -4.37 -11.11 11.64
CA ARG A 201 -5.18 -10.84 12.84
C ARG A 201 -4.64 -11.61 14.06
N SER A 202 -4.66 -10.98 15.24
CA SER A 202 -4.15 -11.59 16.48
C SER A 202 -4.82 -12.92 16.87
N THR A 203 -6.02 -13.20 16.38
CA THR A 203 -6.68 -14.50 16.55
C THR A 203 -5.86 -15.67 15.99
N ALA A 204 -4.99 -15.45 14.99
CA ALA A 204 -4.04 -16.47 14.52
C ALA A 204 -3.11 -16.96 15.65
N TYR A 205 -2.69 -16.06 16.55
CA TYR A 205 -1.84 -16.41 17.69
C TYR A 205 -2.59 -17.24 18.75
N THR A 206 -3.86 -16.94 18.99
CA THR A 206 -4.67 -17.59 20.04
C THR A 206 -5.37 -18.87 19.57
N GLU A 207 -5.74 -18.97 18.29
CA GLU A 207 -6.54 -20.06 17.73
C GLU A 207 -5.69 -21.04 16.89
N GLU A 208 -4.75 -20.54 16.08
CA GLU A 208 -3.90 -21.32 15.17
C GLU A 208 -2.40 -21.10 15.46
N ARG A 209 -2.00 -21.14 16.73
CA ARG A 209 -0.68 -20.71 17.21
C ARG A 209 0.52 -21.26 16.40
N ARG A 210 0.48 -22.53 15.99
CA ARG A 210 1.54 -23.16 15.18
C ARG A 210 1.69 -22.50 13.81
N GLN A 211 0.57 -22.12 13.18
CA GLN A 211 0.53 -21.45 11.89
C GLN A 211 1.04 -20.02 12.03
N PHE A 212 0.68 -19.32 13.12
CA PHE A 212 1.24 -18.01 13.45
C PHE A 212 2.77 -18.08 13.54
N ASP A 213 3.31 -18.93 14.43
CA ASP A 213 4.77 -19.04 14.64
C ASP A 213 5.51 -19.40 13.34
N TRP A 214 4.90 -20.26 12.51
CA TRP A 214 5.45 -20.67 11.21
C TRP A 214 5.47 -19.54 10.17
N ILE A 215 4.41 -18.74 10.06
CA ILE A 215 4.37 -17.56 9.17
C ILE A 215 5.41 -16.53 9.63
N VAL A 216 5.54 -16.28 10.93
CA VAL A 216 6.53 -15.35 11.49
C VAL A 216 7.96 -15.78 11.14
N ASP A 217 8.31 -17.06 11.36
CA ASP A 217 9.61 -17.62 11.00
C ASP A 217 9.90 -17.53 9.48
N LEU A 218 8.89 -17.76 8.64
CA LEU A 218 9.01 -17.66 7.19
C LEU A 218 9.20 -16.22 6.70
N LEU A 219 8.43 -15.26 7.21
CA LEU A 219 8.64 -13.83 6.92
C LEU A 219 10.06 -13.39 7.30
N GLY A 220 10.52 -13.83 8.48
CA GLY A 220 11.87 -13.57 8.95
C GLY A 220 12.97 -14.26 8.13
N LYS A 221 12.68 -15.33 7.37
CA LYS A 221 13.62 -15.97 6.43
C LYS A 221 13.60 -15.29 5.05
N LEU A 222 12.41 -14.98 4.56
CA LEU A 222 12.17 -14.35 3.27
C LEU A 222 12.84 -12.98 3.17
N GLY A 223 12.80 -12.17 4.23
CA GLY A 223 13.49 -10.89 4.34
C GLY A 223 15.00 -10.97 4.63
N ARG A 224 15.64 -12.13 4.39
CA ARG A 224 17.10 -12.37 4.55
C ARG A 224 17.71 -13.11 3.36
N GLU A 225 16.94 -13.40 2.31
CA GLU A 225 17.36 -14.24 1.18
C GLU A 225 17.73 -13.41 -0.06
N GLU A 226 18.82 -13.81 -0.73
CA GLU A 226 19.31 -13.37 -2.05
C GLU A 226 19.17 -11.85 -2.30
N ASP A 227 18.46 -11.35 -3.32
CA ASP A 227 17.58 -11.95 -4.35
C ASP A 227 16.14 -12.39 -3.93
N ALA A 228 15.61 -11.94 -2.79
CA ALA A 228 14.18 -11.99 -2.48
C ALA A 228 13.60 -10.60 -2.11
N TYR A 229 13.29 -10.36 -0.84
CA TYR A 229 12.88 -9.05 -0.33
C TYR A 229 13.96 -8.48 0.60
N ASP A 230 14.30 -7.19 0.46
CA ASP A 230 15.22 -6.47 1.35
C ASP A 230 14.68 -6.35 2.78
N ALA A 231 13.35 -6.28 2.93
CA ALA A 231 12.70 -6.23 4.23
C ALA A 231 11.31 -6.88 4.21
N CYS A 232 10.99 -7.60 5.28
CA CYS A 232 9.62 -8.02 5.59
C CYS A 232 9.08 -7.25 6.80
N CYS A 233 7.78 -6.98 6.79
CA CYS A 233 7.05 -6.33 7.89
C CYS A 233 5.89 -7.23 8.32
N LEU A 234 5.66 -7.32 9.63
CA LEU A 234 4.50 -7.97 10.22
C LEU A 234 3.68 -6.98 11.04
N VAL A 235 2.40 -6.85 10.68
CA VAL A 235 1.39 -6.12 11.45
C VAL A 235 0.43 -7.15 12.05
N VAL A 236 0.23 -7.10 13.37
CA VAL A 236 -0.72 -8.01 14.07
C VAL A 236 -1.87 -7.19 14.64
N PRO A 237 -2.92 -6.89 13.86
CA PRO A 237 -4.07 -6.13 14.33
C PRO A 237 -5.01 -6.97 15.21
N GLU A 238 -5.61 -6.32 16.20
CA GLU A 238 -6.54 -6.88 17.17
C GLU A 238 -7.79 -6.00 17.26
N TRP A 239 -8.98 -6.62 17.29
CA TRP A 239 -10.26 -5.93 17.43
C TRP A 239 -11.34 -6.93 17.89
N ASP A 240 -12.38 -6.42 18.53
CA ASP A 240 -13.52 -7.22 19.00
C ASP A 240 -14.48 -7.61 17.87
N GLY A 241 -15.07 -8.81 17.99
CA GLY A 241 -16.13 -9.28 17.09
C GLY A 241 -15.63 -10.00 15.83
N ALA A 242 -16.48 -10.04 14.81
CA ALA A 242 -16.15 -10.70 13.54
C ALA A 242 -15.10 -9.90 12.75
N GLY A 243 -14.24 -10.61 12.02
CA GLY A 243 -13.42 -10.00 10.98
C GLY A 243 -14.18 -9.87 9.66
N PRO A 244 -13.58 -9.21 8.65
CA PRO A 244 -13.99 -9.34 7.26
C PRO A 244 -14.26 -10.79 6.89
N SER A 245 -15.38 -11.07 6.23
CA SER A 245 -15.65 -12.42 5.75
C SER A 245 -14.59 -12.82 4.72
N ASP A 246 -14.21 -14.10 4.69
CA ASP A 246 -13.32 -14.65 3.65
C ASP A 246 -14.01 -14.73 2.27
N GLY A 247 -15.34 -14.59 2.26
CA GLY A 247 -16.18 -14.63 1.07
C GLY A 247 -16.51 -16.05 0.59
N GLY A 248 -16.02 -17.09 1.26
CA GLY A 248 -16.30 -18.50 0.96
C GLY A 248 -15.77 -19.00 -0.39
N GLY A 249 -14.76 -19.88 -0.36
CA GLY A 249 -14.27 -20.65 -1.51
C GLY A 249 -12.80 -20.42 -1.85
N ASP A 250 -12.23 -21.35 -2.61
CA ASP A 250 -10.83 -21.32 -3.00
C ASP A 250 -10.51 -20.07 -3.84
N VAL A 251 -9.33 -19.51 -3.64
CA VAL A 251 -8.83 -18.43 -4.49
C VAL A 251 -8.20 -19.10 -5.71
N GLU A 252 -8.88 -19.08 -6.86
CA GLU A 252 -8.25 -19.48 -8.12
C GLU A 252 -6.97 -18.65 -8.32
N ALA A 253 -5.92 -19.29 -8.84
CA ALA A 253 -4.69 -18.58 -9.15
C ALA A 253 -5.01 -17.43 -10.14
N PRO A 254 -4.56 -16.19 -9.87
CA PRO A 254 -4.87 -15.08 -10.73
C PRO A 254 -4.37 -15.36 -12.15
N ALA A 255 -5.22 -15.08 -13.15
CA ALA A 255 -4.81 -15.15 -14.54
C ALA A 255 -3.61 -14.21 -14.79
N PRO A 256 -2.73 -14.52 -15.77
CA PRO A 256 -1.70 -13.59 -16.19
C PRO A 256 -2.30 -12.22 -16.54
N ILE A 257 -1.73 -11.15 -15.98
CA ILE A 257 -2.17 -9.78 -16.29
C ILE A 257 -1.78 -9.47 -17.73
N GLU A 258 -2.76 -9.12 -18.56
CA GLU A 258 -2.53 -8.62 -19.92
C GLU A 258 -2.13 -7.14 -19.89
N PRO A 259 -1.18 -6.68 -20.73
CA PRO A 259 -0.65 -5.31 -20.66
C PRO A 259 -1.70 -4.20 -20.84
N ASP A 260 -2.73 -4.45 -21.64
CA ASP A 260 -3.77 -3.49 -22.00
C ASP A 260 -5.00 -3.53 -21.05
N ASP A 261 -5.05 -4.50 -20.11
CA ASP A 261 -6.15 -4.63 -19.15
C ASP A 261 -5.90 -3.75 -17.92
N VAL A 262 -6.54 -2.58 -17.91
CA VAL A 262 -6.36 -1.55 -16.88
C VAL A 262 -7.64 -1.44 -16.04
N GLU A 263 -7.55 -1.83 -14.77
CA GLU A 263 -8.59 -1.56 -13.79
C GLU A 263 -8.75 -0.03 -13.63
N LEU A 264 -9.91 0.52 -13.97
CA LEU A 264 -10.21 1.95 -13.81
C LEU A 264 -10.67 2.26 -12.37
N GLU A 265 -10.25 3.39 -11.82
CA GLU A 265 -10.68 3.85 -10.49
C GLU A 265 -12.16 4.27 -10.53
N GLU A 266 -13.01 3.57 -9.76
CA GLU A 266 -14.36 4.05 -9.48
C GLU A 266 -14.29 5.19 -8.45
N LEU A 267 -14.47 6.42 -8.93
CA LEU A 267 -14.61 7.60 -8.08
C LEU A 267 -15.84 7.44 -7.17
N GLY A 268 -15.62 7.58 -5.86
CA GLY A 268 -16.68 7.59 -4.86
C GLY A 268 -17.66 8.76 -5.05
N ALA A 269 -18.90 8.58 -4.60
CA ALA A 269 -19.89 9.65 -4.61
C ALA A 269 -19.47 10.81 -3.68
N GLU A 270 -19.76 12.06 -4.09
CA GLU A 270 -19.51 13.25 -3.27
C GLU A 270 -20.26 13.15 -1.94
N THR A 271 -19.52 12.79 -0.89
CA THR A 271 -20.02 12.68 0.48
C THR A 271 -19.60 13.92 1.24
N SER A 272 -20.53 14.53 1.99
CA SER A 272 -20.21 15.75 2.74
C SER A 272 -19.12 15.49 3.78
N ARG A 273 -18.25 16.49 3.97
CA ARG A 273 -17.12 16.42 4.91
C ARG A 273 -17.57 16.03 6.32
N ASP A 274 -18.63 16.66 6.83
CA ASP A 274 -19.17 16.41 8.17
C ASP A 274 -19.65 14.95 8.34
N ALA A 275 -20.19 14.33 7.28
CA ALA A 275 -20.58 12.93 7.31
C ALA A 275 -19.36 11.99 7.35
N ILE A 276 -18.30 12.31 6.59
CA ILE A 276 -17.02 11.58 6.63
C ILE A 276 -16.38 11.69 8.02
N GLU A 277 -16.30 12.90 8.58
CA GLU A 277 -15.74 13.12 9.93
C GLU A 277 -16.54 12.38 11.00
N SER A 278 -17.88 12.36 10.91
CA SER A 278 -18.73 11.57 11.80
C SER A 278 -18.51 10.06 11.67
N VAL A 279 -18.28 9.54 10.45
CA VAL A 279 -17.96 8.12 10.24
C VAL A 279 -16.60 7.81 10.87
N ILE A 280 -15.57 8.62 10.60
CA ILE A 280 -14.20 8.42 11.13
C ILE A 280 -14.20 8.39 12.67
N ALA A 281 -14.93 9.31 13.31
CA ALA A 281 -15.06 9.34 14.77
C ALA A 281 -15.77 8.10 15.37
N SER A 282 -16.47 7.31 14.55
CA SER A 282 -17.24 6.12 14.94
C SER A 282 -16.63 4.79 14.46
N LEU A 283 -15.43 4.82 13.84
CA LEU A 283 -14.81 3.61 13.31
C LEU A 283 -14.55 2.57 14.42
N PRO A 284 -14.69 1.26 14.12
CA PRO A 284 -14.25 0.19 15.01
C PRO A 284 -12.80 0.39 15.43
N LYS A 285 -12.53 0.27 16.72
CA LYS A 285 -11.18 0.38 17.27
C LYS A 285 -10.37 -0.85 16.86
N VAL A 286 -9.14 -0.58 16.42
CA VAL A 286 -8.14 -1.60 16.12
C VAL A 286 -6.91 -1.30 16.95
N ASP A 287 -6.44 -2.28 17.71
CA ASP A 287 -5.16 -2.26 18.41
C ASP A 287 -4.11 -3.04 17.62
N LEU A 288 -2.83 -2.82 17.94
CA LEU A 288 -1.71 -3.48 17.28
C LEU A 288 -0.89 -4.26 18.32
N ARG A 289 -0.87 -5.59 18.19
CA ARG A 289 -0.18 -6.53 19.08
C ARG A 289 1.31 -6.60 18.77
N ARG A 290 1.98 -5.47 19.02
CA ARG A 290 3.42 -5.29 18.83
C ARG A 290 4.28 -6.26 19.65
N ASP A 291 3.77 -6.73 20.77
CA ASP A 291 4.37 -7.78 21.62
C ASP A 291 4.53 -9.13 20.91
N LEU A 292 3.81 -9.34 19.81
CA LEU A 292 3.86 -10.56 19.00
C LEU A 292 4.76 -10.43 17.76
N VAL A 293 5.37 -9.26 17.53
CA VAL A 293 6.18 -8.96 16.34
C VAL A 293 7.66 -8.96 16.71
N PRO A 294 8.51 -9.84 16.14
CA PRO A 294 9.95 -9.79 16.32
C PRO A 294 10.56 -8.48 15.79
N ASP A 295 11.58 -7.95 16.46
CA ASP A 295 12.23 -6.66 16.14
C ASP A 295 12.52 -6.45 14.64
N HIS A 296 13.02 -7.49 13.96
CA HIS A 296 13.40 -7.45 12.53
C HIS A 296 12.21 -7.46 11.55
N LEU A 297 10.99 -7.72 12.03
CA LEU A 297 9.74 -7.64 11.27
C LEU A 297 8.90 -6.41 11.68
N THR A 298 9.43 -5.53 12.52
CA THR A 298 8.69 -4.33 12.94
C THR A 298 8.55 -3.33 11.80
N PRO A 299 7.44 -2.56 11.77
CA PRO A 299 7.31 -1.35 10.95
C PRO A 299 8.53 -0.42 10.97
N GLU A 300 9.10 -0.16 12.15
CA GLU A 300 10.29 0.66 12.32
C GLU A 300 11.49 0.11 11.54
N ALA A 301 11.77 -1.19 11.67
CA ALA A 301 12.85 -1.86 10.94
C ALA A 301 12.60 -1.83 9.42
N PHE A 302 11.37 -2.17 9.01
CA PHE A 302 10.97 -2.19 7.60
C PHE A 302 11.20 -0.86 6.89
N PHE A 303 10.59 0.24 7.37
CA PHE A 303 10.76 1.54 6.72
C PHE A 303 12.20 2.06 6.82
N THR A 304 12.90 1.78 7.93
CA THR A 304 14.32 2.13 8.05
C THR A 304 15.15 1.46 6.95
N THR A 305 14.98 0.15 6.70
CA THR A 305 15.71 -0.56 5.64
C THR A 305 15.28 -0.06 4.26
N MET A 306 13.99 -0.04 3.97
CA MET A 306 13.44 0.28 2.64
C MET A 306 13.83 1.69 2.18
N VAL A 307 13.71 2.70 3.04
CA VAL A 307 14.06 4.09 2.68
C VAL A 307 15.57 4.25 2.54
N ASN A 308 16.37 3.62 3.40
CA ASN A 308 17.82 3.69 3.26
C ASN A 308 18.30 3.03 1.97
N HIS A 309 17.74 1.89 1.57
CA HIS A 309 18.07 1.24 0.30
C HIS A 309 17.87 2.22 -0.88
N VAL A 310 16.68 2.84 -1.01
CA VAL A 310 16.40 3.83 -2.07
C VAL A 310 17.37 5.01 -2.03
N LEU A 311 17.66 5.55 -0.86
CA LEU A 311 18.54 6.72 -0.72
C LEU A 311 20.01 6.37 -0.96
N ASP A 312 20.43 5.13 -0.76
CA ASP A 312 21.81 4.72 -0.92
C ASP A 312 22.07 4.09 -2.31
N SER A 313 21.02 3.67 -3.04
CA SER A 313 21.08 3.25 -4.45
C SER A 313 20.96 4.41 -5.47
N THR A 314 20.58 5.61 -5.02
CA THR A 314 20.40 6.82 -5.85
C THR A 314 21.44 7.92 -5.55
N PRO A 315 21.78 8.81 -6.51
CA PRO A 315 22.73 9.90 -6.27
C PRO A 315 22.14 10.97 -5.34
N ILE A 316 23.02 11.78 -4.73
CA ILE A 316 22.65 12.82 -3.75
C ILE A 316 21.65 13.86 -4.29
N THR A 317 21.64 14.07 -5.61
CA THR A 317 20.72 14.99 -6.33
C THR A 317 19.32 14.42 -6.56
N MET A 318 19.05 13.19 -6.13
CA MET A 318 17.70 12.61 -6.10
C MET A 318 17.18 12.55 -4.67
N HIS A 319 15.87 12.69 -4.49
CA HIS A 319 15.18 12.60 -3.20
C HIS A 319 15.73 13.55 -2.11
N GLU A 320 16.14 14.77 -2.50
CA GLU A 320 16.80 15.75 -1.61
C GLU A 320 16.01 16.01 -0.32
N SER A 321 14.68 16.16 -0.40
CA SER A 321 13.79 16.31 0.75
C SER A 321 13.88 15.14 1.72
N ALA A 322 13.88 13.90 1.22
CA ALA A 322 13.99 12.71 2.06
C ALA A 322 15.38 12.55 2.69
N ARG A 323 16.43 12.92 1.95
CA ARG A 323 17.81 12.97 2.49
C ARG A 323 17.94 14.01 3.60
N HIS A 324 17.32 15.18 3.43
CA HIS A 324 17.30 16.24 4.43
C HIS A 324 16.59 15.78 5.71
N LEU A 325 15.38 15.22 5.60
CA LEU A 325 14.63 14.67 6.73
C LEU A 325 15.40 13.55 7.44
N ARG A 326 15.97 12.59 6.69
CA ARG A 326 16.84 11.53 7.23
C ARG A 326 18.04 12.12 7.98
N SER A 327 18.67 13.17 7.46
CA SER A 327 19.84 13.78 8.10
C SER A 327 19.49 14.65 9.31
N ALA A 328 18.29 15.22 9.35
CA ALA A 328 17.81 16.05 10.45
C ALA A 328 17.29 15.23 11.65
N GLY A 329 16.92 13.96 11.43
CA GLY A 329 16.50 13.01 12.46
C GLY A 329 17.56 12.00 12.88
N ARG A 330 18.85 12.28 12.63
CA ARG A 330 19.99 11.47 13.09
C ARG A 330 20.49 11.91 14.46
#